data_AF-A0A841Y5I4-F1
#
_entry.id   AF-A0A841Y5I4-F1
#
_cell.length_a   1.000
_cell.length_b   1.000
_cell.length_c   1.000
_cell.angle_alpha   90.00
_cell.angle_beta   90.00
_cell.angle_gamma   90.00
#
_symmetry.space_group_name_H-M   'P 1'
#
loop_
_entity.id
_entity.type
_entity.pdbx_description
1 polymer ?
#
loop_
_entity_poly.entity_id
_entity_poly.type
_entity_poly.pdbx_seq_one_letter_code
_entity_poly.pdbx_strand_id
1 'polypeptide(L)'
;MANLALGIIVFIFIIGRQVKERVLKRSTFIILPIVALYEAISMYHPLTSTSMWQEGIVLLIIGVVGGVVQGLITKVYERDGIYYSKGGYLYAACWIILIGLRVMVKFMFDQGISTETLWLTWISVIVVYGVRGLVMYLRFPEAIRYVFSENGKMKQRAMIK
;
A
#
# COMPACT_ATOMS: atom_id res chain seq x y z
N MET A 1 -21.07 -11.67 17.62
CA MET A 1 -21.75 -10.41 17.27
C MET A 1 -20.84 -9.18 17.49
N ALA A 2 -20.32 -8.97 18.71
CA ALA A 2 -19.42 -7.85 19.02
C ALA A 2 -18.17 -7.75 18.11
N ASN A 3 -17.52 -8.89 17.82
CA ASN A 3 -16.33 -8.93 16.95
C ASN A 3 -16.62 -8.52 15.49
N LEU A 4 -17.83 -8.79 15.00
CA LEU A 4 -18.24 -8.48 13.63
C LEU A 4 -18.60 -7.00 13.49
N ALA A 5 -19.30 -6.43 14.48
CA ALA A 5 -19.56 -4.99 14.57
C ALA A 5 -18.26 -4.18 14.69
N LEU A 6 -17.31 -4.63 15.52
CA LEU A 6 -16.02 -3.98 15.70
C LEU A 6 -15.18 -4.03 14.43
N GLY A 7 -15.19 -5.16 13.71
CA GLY A 7 -14.55 -5.29 12.40
C GLY A 7 -15.11 -4.30 11.36
N ILE A 8 -16.44 -4.14 11.29
CA ILE A 8 -17.09 -3.18 10.40
C ILE A 8 -16.70 -1.74 10.75
N ILE A 9 -16.67 -1.39 12.04
CA ILE A 9 -16.27 -0.04 12.50
C ILE A 9 -14.82 0.27 12.10
N VAL A 10 -13.90 -0.66 12.34
CA VAL A 10 -12.49 -0.52 11.95
C VAL A 10 -12.37 -0.39 10.42
N PHE A 11 -13.14 -1.16 9.67
CA PHE A 11 -13.15 -1.10 8.22
C PHE A 11 -13.64 0.26 7.68
N ILE A 12 -14.77 0.77 8.20
CA ILE A 12 -15.28 2.10 7.88
C ILE A 12 -14.26 3.18 8.26
N PHE A 13 -13.63 3.06 9.43
CA PHE A 13 -12.59 3.99 9.88
C PHE A 13 -11.39 4.01 8.92
N ILE A 14 -10.91 2.84 8.49
CA ILE A 14 -9.81 2.73 7.52
C ILE A 14 -10.19 3.39 6.19
N ILE A 15 -11.39 3.11 5.66
CA ILE A 15 -11.90 3.75 4.43
C ILE A 15 -11.97 5.26 4.58
N GLY A 16 -12.58 5.76 5.66
CA GLY A 16 -12.68 7.18 5.95
C GLY A 16 -11.31 7.85 6.03
N ARG A 17 -10.31 7.15 6.59
CA ARG A 17 -8.93 7.63 6.62
C ARG A 17 -8.32 7.72 5.21
N GLN A 18 -8.65 6.80 4.29
CA GLN A 18 -8.11 6.77 2.91
C GLN A 18 -8.70 7.88 2.02
N VAL A 19 -9.92 8.34 2.31
CA VAL A 19 -10.61 9.39 1.53
C VAL A 19 -10.14 10.79 1.90
N LYS A 20 -9.70 11.00 3.14
CA LYS A 20 -9.22 12.32 3.61
C LYS A 20 -7.94 12.74 2.92
N GLU A 21 -7.87 14.03 2.63
CA GLU A 21 -6.70 14.71 2.08
C GLU A 21 -5.55 14.65 3.09
N ARG A 22 -4.34 14.35 2.62
CA ARG A 22 -3.15 14.26 3.47
C ARG A 22 -1.97 14.97 2.85
N VAL A 23 -1.21 15.67 3.70
CA VAL A 23 0.10 16.20 3.34
C VAL A 23 0.95 15.05 2.80
N LEU A 24 1.55 15.25 1.64
CA LEU A 24 2.44 14.28 1.03
C LEU A 24 3.76 14.29 1.81
N LYS A 25 4.02 13.23 2.57
CA LYS A 25 5.23 13.07 3.40
C LYS A 25 6.06 11.92 2.87
N ARG A 26 7.38 11.94 3.11
CA ARG A 26 8.26 10.80 2.81
C ARG A 26 7.79 9.53 3.51
N SER A 27 7.29 9.68 4.74
CA SER A 27 6.74 8.59 5.54
C SER A 27 5.56 7.88 4.86
N THR A 28 4.81 8.57 3.99
CA THR A 28 3.72 7.97 3.20
C THR A 28 4.22 6.90 2.24
N PHE A 29 5.47 7.04 1.74
CA PHE A 29 6.08 6.09 0.81
C PHE A 29 6.93 5.03 1.51
N ILE A 30 7.50 5.35 2.67
CA ILE A 30 8.55 4.53 3.29
C ILE A 30 8.02 3.64 4.42
N ILE A 31 7.07 4.11 5.24
CA ILE A 31 6.65 3.35 6.44
C ILE A 31 6.08 1.99 6.06
N LEU A 32 5.15 1.95 5.12
CA LEU A 32 4.43 0.71 4.83
C LEU A 32 5.32 -0.35 4.16
N PRO A 33 6.20 -0.01 3.19
CA PRO A 33 7.21 -0.94 2.70
C PRO A 33 8.17 -1.45 3.77
N ILE A 34 8.60 -0.61 4.72
CA ILE A 34 9.49 -1.06 5.81
C ILE A 34 8.76 -2.06 6.72
N VAL A 35 7.52 -1.76 7.11
CA VAL A 35 6.72 -2.70 7.92
C VAL A 35 6.50 -4.01 7.17
N ALA A 36 6.13 -3.94 5.89
CA ALA A 36 5.95 -5.13 5.06
C ALA A 36 7.25 -5.94 4.89
N LEU A 37 8.40 -5.27 4.76
CA LEU A 37 9.70 -5.94 4.69
C LEU A 37 10.03 -6.66 5.99
N TYR A 38 9.81 -6.02 7.14
CA TYR A 38 10.00 -6.63 8.45
C TYR A 38 9.14 -7.90 8.59
N GLU A 39 7.86 -7.82 8.26
CA GLU A 39 6.94 -8.97 8.33
C GLU A 39 7.28 -10.07 7.31
N ALA A 40 7.75 -9.70 6.12
CA ALA A 40 8.20 -10.68 5.13
C ALA A 40 9.43 -11.47 5.61
N ILE A 41 10.36 -10.79 6.30
CA ILE A 41 11.56 -11.44 6.85
C ILE A 41 11.22 -12.27 8.08
N SER A 42 10.37 -11.78 8.98
CA SER A 42 10.01 -12.49 10.22
C SER A 42 9.23 -13.78 9.96
N MET A 43 8.47 -13.83 8.87
CA MET A 43 7.66 -14.98 8.45
C MET A 43 8.28 -15.76 7.29
N TYR A 44 9.55 -15.50 6.97
CA TYR A 44 10.20 -16.12 5.82
C TYR A 44 10.20 -17.65 5.96
N HIS A 45 9.71 -18.32 4.91
CA HIS A 45 9.79 -19.75 4.77
C HIS A 45 10.30 -20.13 3.38
N PRO A 46 11.21 -21.10 3.24
CA PRO A 46 11.70 -21.53 1.94
C PRO A 46 10.56 -22.02 1.04
N LEU A 47 10.59 -21.64 -0.23
CA LEU A 47 9.64 -22.14 -1.23
C LEU A 47 10.06 -23.56 -1.65
N THR A 48 9.38 -24.57 -1.12
CA THR A 48 9.70 -25.99 -1.34
C THR A 48 8.87 -26.63 -2.45
N SER A 49 7.72 -26.06 -2.79
CA SER A 49 6.80 -26.61 -3.80
C SER A 49 6.56 -25.66 -4.98
N THR A 50 6.26 -26.23 -6.15
CA THR A 50 5.88 -25.46 -7.35
C THR A 50 4.64 -24.61 -7.11
N SER A 51 3.69 -25.09 -6.29
CA SER A 51 2.47 -24.35 -5.94
C SER A 51 2.81 -23.03 -5.25
N MET A 52 3.73 -23.03 -4.28
CA MET A 52 4.16 -21.81 -3.56
C MET A 52 4.84 -20.79 -4.50
N TRP A 53 5.63 -21.27 -5.47
CA TRP A 53 6.22 -20.39 -6.50
C TRP A 53 5.16 -19.75 -7.39
N GLN A 54 4.18 -20.52 -7.85
CA GLN A 54 3.07 -20.02 -8.67
C GLN A 54 2.24 -19.00 -7.89
N GLU A 55 1.94 -19.28 -6.62
CA GLU A 55 1.24 -18.36 -5.73
C GLU A 55 1.99 -17.03 -5.61
N GLY A 56 3.30 -17.09 -5.36
CA GLY A 56 4.16 -15.91 -5.29
C GLY A 56 4.13 -15.08 -6.57
N ILE A 57 4.23 -15.71 -7.74
CA ILE A 57 4.17 -15.03 -9.04
C ILE A 57 2.82 -14.32 -9.21
N VAL A 58 1.71 -14.98 -8.91
CA VAL A 58 0.37 -14.38 -9.03
C VAL A 58 0.22 -13.19 -8.07
N LEU A 59 0.69 -13.32 -6.83
CA LEU A 59 0.68 -12.22 -5.85
C LEU A 59 1.53 -11.03 -6.31
N LEU A 60 2.68 -11.27 -6.93
CA LEU A 60 3.53 -10.23 -7.51
C LEU A 60 2.83 -9.50 -8.65
N ILE A 61 2.19 -10.23 -9.58
CA ILE A 61 1.41 -9.64 -10.68
C ILE A 61 0.29 -8.76 -10.15
N ILE A 62 -0.51 -9.27 -9.19
CA ILE A 62 -1.56 -8.49 -8.51
C ILE A 62 -0.94 -7.25 -7.84
N GLY A 63 0.25 -7.40 -7.26
CA GLY A 63 0.97 -6.30 -6.63
C GLY A 63 1.35 -5.20 -7.62
N VAL A 64 1.90 -5.57 -8.78
CA VAL A 64 2.26 -4.61 -9.84
C VAL A 64 1.01 -3.91 -10.36
N VAL A 65 -0.02 -4.66 -10.76
CA VAL A 65 -1.27 -4.10 -11.28
C VAL A 65 -1.93 -3.17 -10.26
N GLY A 66 -2.01 -3.61 -9.01
CA GLY A 66 -2.54 -2.82 -7.91
C GLY A 66 -1.77 -1.53 -7.67
N GLY A 67 -0.44 -1.60 -7.69
CA GLY A 67 0.44 -0.44 -7.56
C GLY A 67 0.25 0.57 -8.69
N VAL A 68 0.17 0.09 -9.94
CA VAL A 68 -0.10 0.93 -11.11
C VAL A 68 -1.44 1.64 -10.98
N VAL A 69 -2.51 0.89 -10.75
CA VAL A 69 -3.87 1.45 -10.62
C VAL A 69 -3.92 2.47 -9.49
N GLN A 70 -3.36 2.15 -8.31
CA GLN A 70 -3.32 3.08 -7.18
C GLN A 70 -2.51 4.35 -7.48
N GLY A 71 -1.40 4.23 -8.19
CA GLY A 71 -0.59 5.38 -8.62
C GLY A 71 -1.33 6.27 -9.62
N LEU A 72 -2.12 5.68 -10.53
CA LEU A 72 -2.91 6.39 -11.54
C LEU A 72 -4.13 7.11 -10.94
N ILE A 73 -4.82 6.51 -9.98
CA ILE A 73 -6.00 7.14 -9.35
C ILE A 73 -5.62 8.15 -8.27
N THR A 74 -4.41 8.08 -7.69
CA THR A 74 -3.96 9.05 -6.69
C THR A 74 -3.86 10.44 -7.34
N LYS A 75 -4.55 11.42 -6.75
CA LYS A 75 -4.43 12.83 -7.13
C LYS A 75 -3.43 13.52 -6.22
N VAL A 76 -2.58 14.36 -6.81
CA VAL A 76 -1.61 15.21 -6.12
C VAL A 76 -1.86 16.64 -6.57
N TYR A 77 -1.87 17.58 -5.61
CA TYR A 77 -2.06 19.01 -5.87
C TYR A 77 -1.31 19.82 -4.83
N GLU A 78 -0.99 21.07 -5.19
CA GLU A 78 -0.32 22.02 -4.31
C GLU A 78 -1.34 22.96 -3.65
N ARG A 79 -1.14 23.26 -2.37
CA ARG A 79 -1.83 24.32 -1.64
C ARG A 79 -0.82 25.00 -0.72
N ASP A 80 -0.72 26.33 -0.79
CA ASP A 80 0.16 27.15 0.05
C ASP A 80 1.64 26.71 0.05
N GLY A 81 2.16 26.27 -1.11
CA GLY A 81 3.56 25.84 -1.23
C GLY A 81 3.84 24.43 -0.69
N ILE A 82 2.79 23.63 -0.45
CA ILE A 82 2.84 22.27 0.10
C ILE A 82 2.03 21.33 -0.79
N TYR A 83 2.59 20.15 -1.05
CA TYR A 83 1.91 19.10 -1.81
C TYR A 83 1.02 18.24 -0.93
N TYR A 84 -0.21 18.04 -1.37
CA TYR A 84 -1.21 17.18 -0.78
C TYR A 84 -1.51 16.00 -1.72
N SER A 85 -1.95 14.89 -1.14
CA SER A 85 -2.40 13.72 -1.88
C SER A 85 -3.80 13.29 -1.43
N LYS A 86 -4.58 12.82 -2.40
CA LYS A 86 -5.95 12.33 -2.21
C LYS A 86 -6.19 11.10 -3.08
N GLY A 87 -6.47 9.96 -2.44
CA GLY A 87 -6.86 8.73 -3.14
C GLY A 87 -8.36 8.69 -3.47
N GLY A 88 -9.21 9.17 -2.55
CA GLY A 88 -10.67 9.15 -2.71
C GLY A 88 -11.27 7.74 -2.62
N TYR A 89 -12.57 7.64 -2.95
CA TYR A 89 -13.32 6.37 -2.84
C TYR A 89 -12.81 5.28 -3.79
N LEU A 90 -12.33 5.64 -4.98
CA LEU A 90 -11.74 4.68 -5.92
C LEU A 90 -10.47 4.03 -5.36
N TYR A 91 -9.66 4.80 -4.64
CA TYR A 91 -8.48 4.25 -3.97
C TYR A 91 -8.87 3.26 -2.87
N ALA A 92 -9.88 3.58 -2.07
CA ALA A 92 -10.39 2.68 -1.05
C ALA A 92 -10.95 1.39 -1.68
N ALA A 93 -11.75 1.50 -2.74
CA ALA A 93 -12.29 0.36 -3.47
C ALA A 93 -11.19 -0.53 -4.05
N CYS A 94 -10.15 0.05 -4.66
CA CYS A 94 -8.99 -0.69 -5.16
C CYS A 94 -8.28 -1.46 -4.03
N TRP A 95 -8.18 -0.87 -2.84
CA TRP A 95 -7.60 -1.53 -1.67
C TRP A 95 -8.43 -2.75 -1.23
N ILE A 96 -9.76 -2.62 -1.20
CA ILE A 96 -10.68 -3.73 -0.87
C ILE A 96 -10.55 -4.86 -1.89
N ILE A 97 -10.54 -4.52 -3.18
CA ILE A 97 -10.37 -5.49 -4.26
C ILE A 97 -9.03 -6.22 -4.11
N LEU A 98 -7.93 -5.50 -3.82
CA LEU A 98 -6.61 -6.12 -3.62
C LEU A 98 -6.58 -7.09 -2.43
N ILE A 99 -7.23 -6.75 -1.31
CA ILE A 99 -7.37 -7.69 -0.19
C ILE A 99 -8.13 -8.94 -0.64
N GLY A 100 -9.29 -8.76 -1.30
CA GLY A 100 -10.12 -9.86 -1.79
C GLY A 100 -9.36 -10.78 -2.73
N LEU A 101 -8.63 -10.22 -3.71
CA LEU A 101 -7.82 -10.98 -4.65
C LEU A 101 -6.72 -11.78 -3.94
N ARG A 102 -6.03 -11.19 -2.95
CA ARG A 102 -4.99 -11.90 -2.18
C ARG A 102 -5.57 -13.06 -1.40
N VAL A 103 -6.71 -12.85 -0.73
CA VAL A 103 -7.42 -13.92 -0.01
C VAL A 103 -7.83 -15.02 -0.98
N MET A 104 -8.37 -14.67 -2.15
CA MET A 104 -8.76 -15.64 -3.18
C MET A 104 -7.55 -16.48 -3.65
N VAL A 105 -6.40 -15.84 -3.89
CA VAL A 105 -5.16 -16.55 -4.25
C VAL A 105 -4.76 -17.54 -3.17
N LYS A 106 -4.81 -17.15 -1.89
CA LYS A 106 -4.52 -18.07 -0.77
C LYS A 106 -5.42 -19.30 -0.78
N PHE A 107 -6.72 -19.11 -0.96
CA PHE A 107 -7.66 -20.23 -1.06
C PHE A 107 -7.43 -21.12 -2.30
N MET A 108 -6.96 -20.56 -3.41
CA MET A 108 -6.68 -21.32 -4.62
C MET A 108 -5.44 -22.22 -4.51
N PHE A 109 -4.37 -21.76 -3.85
CA PHE A 109 -3.09 -22.47 -3.81
C PHE A 109 -2.85 -23.27 -2.53
N ASP A 110 -3.35 -22.80 -1.39
CA ASP A 110 -3.10 -23.36 -0.06
C ASP A 110 -4.35 -23.96 0.60
N GLN A 111 -5.48 -23.97 -0.12
CA GLN A 111 -6.81 -24.35 0.40
C GLN A 111 -7.22 -23.58 1.68
N GLY A 112 -6.59 -22.45 1.96
CA GLY A 112 -6.77 -21.68 3.19
C GLY A 112 -5.72 -20.59 3.37
N ILE A 113 -5.68 -19.98 4.55
CA ILE A 113 -4.65 -19.00 4.92
C ILE A 113 -3.55 -19.74 5.69
N SER A 114 -2.56 -20.26 4.96
CA SER A 114 -1.36 -20.82 5.56
C SER A 114 -0.43 -19.72 6.05
N THR A 115 0.27 -20.00 7.14
CA THR A 115 1.36 -19.15 7.63
C THR A 115 2.64 -19.29 6.81
N GLU A 116 2.85 -20.43 6.13
CA GLU A 116 4.10 -20.72 5.41
C GLU A 116 4.33 -19.81 4.20
N THR A 117 3.26 -19.37 3.56
CA THR A 117 3.30 -18.51 2.37
C THR A 117 2.93 -17.06 2.70
N LEU A 118 2.66 -16.73 3.98
CA LEU A 118 2.11 -15.42 4.36
C LEU A 118 3.09 -14.27 4.08
N TRP A 119 4.39 -14.54 4.16
CA TRP A 119 5.45 -13.61 3.76
C TRP A 119 5.36 -13.18 2.28
N LEU A 120 4.86 -14.03 1.38
CA LEU A 120 4.63 -13.67 -0.02
C LEU A 120 3.58 -12.56 -0.17
N THR A 121 2.56 -12.56 0.70
CA THR A 121 1.57 -11.48 0.76
C THR A 121 2.24 -10.16 1.12
N TRP A 122 3.15 -10.19 2.10
CA TRP A 122 3.90 -9.01 2.51
C TRP A 122 4.85 -8.51 1.42
N ILE A 123 5.52 -9.41 0.70
CA ILE A 123 6.29 -9.03 -0.50
C ILE A 123 5.39 -8.35 -1.53
N SER A 124 4.20 -8.87 -1.79
CA SER A 124 3.26 -8.23 -2.72
C SER A 124 2.87 -6.81 -2.27
N VAL A 125 2.81 -6.54 -0.97
CA VAL A 125 2.57 -5.19 -0.42
C VAL A 125 3.73 -4.26 -0.74
N ILE A 126 4.98 -4.73 -0.56
CA ILE A 126 6.17 -3.96 -0.94
C ILE A 126 6.09 -3.58 -2.43
N VAL A 127 5.73 -4.54 -3.29
CA VAL A 127 5.58 -4.31 -4.73
C VAL A 127 4.48 -3.29 -5.05
N VAL A 128 3.29 -3.41 -4.44
CA VAL A 128 2.21 -2.41 -4.62
C VAL A 128 2.72 -1.00 -4.32
N TYR A 129 3.36 -0.82 -3.17
CA TYR A 129 3.79 0.51 -2.72
C TYR A 129 5.00 1.03 -3.49
N GLY A 130 5.93 0.15 -3.88
CA GLY A 130 7.06 0.49 -4.75
C GLY A 130 6.61 0.96 -6.13
N VAL A 131 5.75 0.17 -6.78
CA VAL A 131 5.19 0.49 -8.11
C VAL A 131 4.30 1.74 -8.05
N ARG A 132 3.45 1.86 -7.02
CA ARG A 132 2.66 3.08 -6.80
C ARG A 132 3.55 4.31 -6.65
N GLY A 133 4.61 4.20 -5.84
CA GLY A 133 5.57 5.27 -5.63
C GLY A 133 6.27 5.68 -6.92
N LEU A 134 6.67 4.70 -7.74
CA LEU A 134 7.25 4.93 -9.06
C LEU A 134 6.28 5.64 -10.00
N VAL A 135 5.03 5.17 -10.09
CA VAL A 135 4.01 5.79 -10.94
C VAL A 135 3.71 7.22 -10.48
N MET A 136 3.67 7.47 -9.18
CA MET A 136 3.53 8.82 -8.65
C MET A 136 4.75 9.69 -8.97
N TYR A 137 5.97 9.15 -8.92
CA TYR A 137 7.19 9.87 -9.32
C TYR A 137 7.18 10.24 -10.80
N LEU A 138 6.74 9.33 -11.67
CA LEU A 138 6.65 9.59 -13.11
C LEU A 138 5.57 10.62 -13.44
N ARG A 139 4.44 10.63 -12.72
CA ARG A 139 3.33 11.56 -12.97
C ARG A 139 3.49 12.93 -12.32
N PHE A 140 4.10 12.98 -11.14
CA PHE A 140 4.24 14.19 -10.33
C PHE A 140 5.69 14.34 -9.82
N PRO A 141 6.69 14.44 -10.73
CA PRO A 141 8.10 14.42 -10.35
C PRO A 141 8.47 15.58 -9.42
N GLU A 142 7.90 16.76 -9.62
CA GLU A 142 8.15 17.96 -8.80
C GLU A 142 7.66 17.77 -7.36
N ALA A 143 6.45 17.22 -7.19
CA ALA A 143 5.89 16.92 -5.87
C ALA A 143 6.76 15.93 -5.10
N ILE A 144 7.23 14.86 -5.76
CA ILE A 144 8.08 13.86 -5.12
C ILE A 144 9.46 14.47 -4.81
N ARG A 145 10.09 15.19 -5.74
CA ARG A 145 11.37 15.87 -5.48
C ARG A 145 11.27 16.84 -4.32
N TYR A 146 10.19 17.62 -4.22
CA TYR A 146 9.93 18.50 -3.08
C TYR A 146 9.88 17.72 -1.77
N VAL A 147 9.12 16.63 -1.73
CA VAL A 147 8.99 15.77 -0.53
C VAL A 147 10.34 15.18 -0.13
N PHE A 148 11.18 14.83 -1.10
CA PHE A 148 12.55 14.33 -0.89
C PHE A 148 13.64 15.41 -0.78
N SER A 149 13.29 16.70 -0.87
CA SER A 149 14.18 17.85 -0.63
C SER A 149 14.25 18.27 0.85
N GLU A 150 15.28 19.03 1.22
CA GLU A 150 15.43 19.62 2.56
C GLU A 150 14.42 20.74 2.85
N ASN A 151 14.10 21.55 1.83
CA ASN A 151 13.09 22.62 1.91
C ASN A 151 11.70 22.09 2.27
N GLY A 152 11.32 20.93 1.70
CA GLY A 152 10.09 20.24 2.06
C GLY A 152 10.05 19.78 3.52
N LYS A 153 11.20 19.42 4.12
CA LYS A 153 11.28 19.04 5.54
C LYS A 153 11.00 20.23 6.45
N MET A 154 11.55 21.40 6.14
CA MET A 154 11.42 22.60 6.99
C MET A 154 9.98 23.14 7.01
N LYS A 155 9.36 23.33 5.84
CA LYS A 155 7.95 23.77 5.74
C LYS A 155 6.98 22.79 6.42
N GLN A 156 7.21 21.48 6.30
CA GLN A 156 6.36 20.48 6.96
C GLN A 156 6.52 20.44 8.48
N ARG A 157 7.71 20.75 9.02
CA ARG A 157 7.97 20.85 10.46
C ARG A 157 7.35 22.10 11.09
N ALA A 158 7.30 23.21 10.35
CA ALA A 158 6.70 24.46 10.80
C ALA A 158 5.18 24.36 11.07
N MET A 159 4.47 23.44 10.41
CA MET A 159 3.02 23.20 10.64
C MET A 159 2.68 22.33 11.85
N ILE A 160 3.66 21.68 12.49
CA ILE A 160 3.43 20.80 13.65
C ILE A 160 3.64 21.58 14.98
N LYS A 161 4.11 22.83 14.90
CA LYS A 161 4.15 23.77 16.01
C LYS A 161 2.87 24.60 16.01
#